data_AF-A0A7J9T135-F1
#
_entry.id   AF-A0A7J9T135-F1
#
_cell.length_a   1.000
_cell.length_b   1.000
_cell.length_c   1.000
_cell.angle_alpha   90.00
_cell.angle_beta   90.00
_cell.angle_gamma   90.00
#
_symmetry.space_group_name_H-M   'P 1'
#
loop_
_entity.id
_entity.type
_entity.pdbx_description
1 polymer ?
#
loop_
_entity_poly.entity_id
_entity_poly.type
_entity_poly.pdbx_seq_one_letter_code
_entity_poly.pdbx_strand_id
1 'polypeptide(L)'
;MNIAITKLSLKGQIVIPSEMRGDFSVGEKLVIIKNEEQLILKKASDLDKNFEEDLAFARRTEEALKRYEKGFYKEMNTREFTDELEKW
;
A
#
# COMPACT_ATOMS: atom_id res chain seq x y z
N MET A 1 9.88 7.35 -0.54
CA MET A 1 8.48 7.29 -0.05
C MET A 1 7.94 8.71 -0.09
N ASN A 2 6.94 8.99 -0.93
CA ASN A 2 6.36 10.33 -1.06
C ASN A 2 5.02 10.35 -0.32
N ILE A 3 4.90 11.22 0.68
CA ILE A 3 3.69 11.36 1.51
C ILE A 3 3.21 12.80 1.36
N ALA A 4 1.93 12.99 1.08
CA ALA A 4 1.34 14.31 0.96
C ALA A 4 -0.04 14.34 1.63
N ILE A 5 -0.33 15.43 2.34
CA ILE A 5 -1.64 15.68 2.94
C ILE A 5 -2.45 16.48 1.92
N THR A 6 -3.62 15.96 1.55
CA THR A 6 -4.55 16.63 0.63
C THR A 6 -5.89 16.85 1.29
N LYS A 7 -6.71 17.73 0.71
CA LYS A 7 -8.06 18.06 1.19
C LYS A 7 -9.10 17.58 0.19
N LEU A 8 -10.27 17.20 0.71
CA LEU A 8 -11.44 16.94 -0.11
C LEU A 8 -11.93 18.27 -0.71
N SER A 9 -12.15 18.31 -2.02
CA SER A 9 -12.79 19.47 -2.65
C SER A 9 -14.29 19.52 -2.35
N LEU A 10 -14.92 20.68 -2.60
CA LEU A 10 -16.36 20.91 -2.42
C LEU A 10 -17.26 19.89 -3.14
N LYS A 11 -16.76 19.25 -4.20
CA LYS A 11 -17.51 18.24 -4.98
C LYS A 11 -17.17 16.80 -4.57
N GLY A 12 -16.49 16.61 -3.45
CA GLY A 12 -16.03 15.28 -3.01
C GLY A 12 -14.83 14.74 -3.78
N GLN A 13 -14.17 15.55 -4.61
CA GLN A 13 -13.00 15.12 -5.38
C GLN A 13 -11.75 15.16 -4.49
N ILE A 14 -10.96 14.10 -4.53
CA ILE A 14 -9.62 14.04 -3.91
C ILE A 14 -8.62 14.64 -4.90
N VAL A 15 -7.83 15.61 -4.44
CA VAL A 15 -6.83 16.27 -5.29
C VAL A 15 -5.49 15.53 -5.17
N ILE A 16 -4.96 15.00 -6.27
CA ILE A 16 -3.61 14.46 -6.33
C ILE A 16 -2.60 15.62 -6.44
N PRO A 17 -1.62 15.73 -5.53
CA PRO A 17 -0.58 16.76 -5.57
C PRO A 17 0.20 16.73 -6.88
N SER A 18 0.60 17.90 -7.38
CA SER A 18 1.25 18.04 -8.69
C SER A 18 2.52 17.18 -8.84
N GLU A 19 3.29 17.01 -7.76
CA GLU A 19 4.51 16.19 -7.73
C GLU A 19 4.23 14.69 -7.95
N MET A 20 3.01 14.23 -7.66
CA MET A 20 2.58 12.84 -7.82
C MET A 20 1.77 12.62 -9.10
N ARG A 21 1.41 13.68 -9.84
CA ARG A 21 0.62 13.57 -11.08
C ARG A 21 1.39 13.02 -12.26
N GLY A 22 2.73 13.08 -12.23
CA GLY A 22 3.57 12.64 -13.36
C GLY A 22 3.35 11.20 -13.77
N ASP A 23 2.85 10.37 -12.84
CA ASP A 23 2.53 8.97 -13.11
C ASP A 23 1.18 8.77 -13.81
N PHE A 24 0.28 9.76 -13.82
CA PHE A 24 -1.08 9.61 -14.32
C PHE A 24 -1.28 10.30 -15.67
N SER A 25 -1.91 9.59 -16.60
CA SER A 25 -2.33 10.20 -17.88
C SER A 25 -3.72 10.81 -17.81
N VAL A 26 -3.96 11.89 -18.57
CA VAL A 26 -5.29 12.50 -18.66
C VAL A 26 -6.27 11.51 -19.29
N GLY A 27 -7.41 11.27 -18.63
CA GLY A 27 -8.42 10.31 -19.08
C GLY A 27 -8.12 8.85 -18.69
N GLU A 28 -7.06 8.61 -17.93
CA GLU A 28 -6.73 7.28 -17.42
C GLU A 28 -7.82 6.77 -16.48
N LYS A 29 -8.25 5.52 -16.70
CA LYS A 29 -9.22 4.85 -15.84
C LYS A 29 -8.51 4.39 -14.58
N LEU A 30 -9.10 4.73 -13.43
CA LEU A 30 -8.61 4.33 -12.12
C LEU A 30 -9.64 3.43 -11.44
N VAL A 31 -9.15 2.46 -10.69
CA VAL A 31 -9.97 1.66 -9.79
C VAL A 31 -9.74 2.14 -8.37
N ILE A 32 -10.86 2.43 -7.70
CA ILE A 32 -10.92 2.82 -6.30
C ILE A 32 -11.41 1.61 -5.53
N ILE A 33 -10.60 1.10 -4.60
CA ILE A 33 -10.97 0.01 -3.69
C ILE A 33 -11.06 0.61 -2.30
N LYS A 34 -12.18 0.40 -1.64
CA LYS A 34 -12.35 0.75 -0.24
C LYS A 34 -12.15 -0.50 0.61
N ASN A 35 -11.12 -0.48 1.46
CA ASN A 35 -10.87 -1.53 2.43
C ASN A 35 -10.86 -0.91 3.83
N GLU A 36 -11.92 -1.16 4.61
CA GLU A 36 -12.13 -0.56 5.93
C GLU A 36 -12.01 0.98 5.90
N GLU A 37 -10.96 1.52 6.51
CA GLU A 37 -10.66 2.96 6.59
C GLU A 37 -9.69 3.44 5.48
N GLN A 38 -9.23 2.52 4.63
CA GLN A 38 -8.29 2.81 3.55
C GLN A 38 -8.98 2.93 2.20
N LEU A 39 -8.49 3.85 1.38
CA LEU A 39 -8.81 3.96 -0.04
C LEU A 39 -7.54 3.68 -0.84
N ILE A 40 -7.60 2.62 -1.66
CA ILE A 40 -6.53 2.22 -2.56
C ILE A 40 -6.90 2.67 -3.97
N LEU A 41 -5.99 3.39 -4.62
CA LEU A 41 -6.15 3.87 -5.99
C LEU A 41 -5.14 3.14 -6.89
N LYS A 42 -5.64 2.46 -7.93
CA LYS A 42 -4.79 1.79 -8.93
C LYS A 42 -5.20 2.19 -10.34
N LYS A 43 -4.25 2.11 -11.29
CA LYS A 43 -4.55 2.24 -12.72
C LYS A 43 -5.30 1.00 -13.20
N ALA A 44 -6.36 1.19 -13.98
CA ALA A 44 -7.12 0.06 -14.52
C ALA A 44 -6.29 -0.79 -15.50
N SER A 45 -5.33 -0.16 -16.18
CA SER A 45 -4.37 -0.83 -17.07
C SER A 45 -3.38 -1.74 -16.32
N ASP A 46 -3.20 -1.52 -15.02
CA ASP A 46 -2.30 -2.28 -14.15
C ASP A 46 -3.02 -3.47 -13.49
N LEU A 47 -4.33 -3.59 -13.71
CA LEU A 47 -5.15 -4.72 -13.28
C LEU A 47 -4.91 -5.93 -14.18
N ASP A 48 -3.71 -6.50 -14.09
CA ASP A 48 -3.46 -7.83 -14.63
C ASP A 48 -4.08 -8.90 -13.68
N LYS A 49 -4.02 -10.18 -14.06
CA LYS A 49 -4.67 -11.30 -13.34
C LYS A 49 -4.30 -11.40 -11.85
N ASN A 50 -3.24 -10.73 -11.42
CA ASN A 50 -2.72 -10.74 -10.05
C ASN A 50 -3.39 -9.73 -9.12
N PHE A 51 -4.49 -9.08 -9.53
CA PHE A 51 -5.19 -8.10 -8.70
C PHE A 51 -5.58 -8.61 -7.30
N GLU A 52 -6.02 -9.87 -7.20
CA GLU A 52 -6.33 -10.50 -5.91
C GLU A 52 -5.07 -10.68 -5.04
N GLU A 53 -3.94 -11.04 -5.66
CA GLU A 53 -2.65 -11.14 -4.96
C GLU A 53 -2.16 -9.77 -4.49
N ASP A 54 -2.31 -8.74 -5.31
CA ASP A 54 -1.96 -7.36 -4.96
C ASP A 54 -2.80 -6.83 -3.79
N LEU A 55 -4.10 -7.13 -3.78
CA LEU A 55 -4.98 -6.79 -2.66
C LEU A 55 -4.57 -7.56 -1.40
N ALA A 56 -4.28 -8.85 -1.53
CA ALA A 56 -3.80 -9.67 -0.42
C ALA A 56 -2.44 -9.19 0.11
N PHE A 57 -1.54 -8.75 -0.77
CA PHE A 57 -0.24 -8.20 -0.41
C PHE A 57 -0.39 -6.88 0.36
N ALA A 58 -1.23 -5.97 -0.12
CA ALA A 58 -1.52 -4.70 0.56
C ALA A 58 -2.06 -4.95 1.98
N ARG A 59 -3.02 -5.86 2.12
CA ARG A 59 -3.59 -6.26 3.42
C ARG A 59 -2.52 -6.83 4.37
N ARG A 60 -1.70 -7.78 3.88
CA ARG A 60 -0.63 -8.41 4.67
C ARG A 60 0.42 -7.38 5.12
N THR A 61 0.78 -6.46 4.22
CA THR A 61 1.76 -5.40 4.50
C THR A 61 1.23 -4.45 5.57
N GLU A 62 -0.03 -4.04 5.47
CA GLU A 62 -0.65 -3.23 6.52
C GLU A 62 -0.69 -3.96 7.87
N GLU A 63 -1.12 -5.23 7.89
CA GLU A 63 -1.13 -6.01 9.13
C GLU A 63 0.26 -6.16 9.74
N ALA A 64 1.27 -6.43 8.92
CA ALA A 64 2.67 -6.53 9.35
C ALA A 64 3.18 -5.21 9.92
N LEU A 65 2.85 -4.09 9.26
CA LEU A 65 3.21 -2.75 9.74
C LEU A 65 2.54 -2.45 11.09
N LYS A 66 1.22 -2.67 11.21
CA LYS A 66 0.49 -2.50 12.47
C LYS A 66 1.05 -3.37 13.59
N ARG A 67 1.51 -4.58 13.30
CA ARG A 67 2.17 -5.47 14.29
C ARG A 67 3.53 -4.93 14.72
N TYR A 68 4.34 -4.48 13.77
CA TYR A 68 5.64 -3.86 14.03
C TYR A 68 5.51 -2.61 14.90
N GLU A 69 4.59 -1.70 14.56
CA GLU A 69 4.32 -0.48 15.34
C GLU A 69 3.84 -0.77 16.77
N LYS A 70 3.13 -1.88 16.96
CA LYS A 70 2.69 -2.34 18.29
C LYS A 70 3.80 -3.08 19.08
N GLY A 71 5.01 -3.21 18.52
CA GLY A 71 6.12 -3.90 19.16
C GLY A 71 6.05 -5.43 19.06
N PHE A 72 5.17 -5.99 18.24
CA PHE A 72 5.09 -7.44 18.00
C PHE A 72 6.14 -7.88 16.96
N TYR A 73 7.41 -7.72 17.32
CA TYR A 73 8.55 -8.24 16.57
C TYR A 73 9.51 -8.95 17.53
N LYS A 74 10.31 -9.87 17.00
CA LYS A 74 11.38 -10.53 17.76
C LYS A 74 12.71 -9.99 17.28
N GLU A 75 13.43 -9.33 18.18
CA GLU A 75 14.82 -8.93 17.92
C GLU A 75 15.71 -10.17 18.01
N MET A 76 16.58 -10.33 17.04
CA MET A 76 17.55 -11.42 16.98
C MET A 76 18.81 -10.93 16.28
N ASN A 77 19.96 -11.47 16.70
CA ASN A 77 21.22 -11.16 16.05
C ASN A 77 21.35 -11.95 14.74
N THR A 78 22.33 -11.59 13.91
CA THR A 78 22.51 -12.18 12.58
C THR A 78 22.65 -13.70 12.61
N ARG A 79 23.37 -14.27 13.58
CA ARG A 79 23.57 -15.72 13.67
C ARG A 79 22.27 -16.44 14.02
N GLU A 80 21.55 -15.92 15.01
CA GLU A 80 20.25 -16.47 15.43
C GLU A 80 19.21 -16.38 14.30
N PHE A 81 19.22 -15.29 13.53
CA PHE A 81 18.34 -15.15 12.37
C PHE A 81 18.65 -16.16 11.26
N THR A 82 19.94 -16.40 10.97
CA THR A 82 20.35 -17.40 9.97
C THR A 82 19.95 -18.81 10.38
N ASP A 83 20.15 -19.17 11.66
CA ASP A 83 19.78 -20.49 12.18
C ASP A 83 18.26 -20.74 12.14
N GLU A 84 17.44 -19.70 12.35
CA GLU A 84 15.98 -19.78 12.24
C GLU A 84 15.51 -19.89 10.77
N LEU A 85 16.20 -19.24 9.82
CA LEU A 85 15.89 -19.37 8.40
C LEU A 85 16.15 -20.79 7.86
N GLU A 86 17.17 -21.48 8.36
CA GLU A 86 17.47 -22.86 7.96
C GLU A 86 16.44 -23.88 8.48
N LYS A 87 15.64 -23.51 9.49
CA LYS A 87 14.56 -24.35 10.05
C LYS A 87 13.21 -24.14 9.37
N TRP A 88 13.06 -23.12 8.53
CA TRP A 88 11.82 -22.72 7.86
C TRP A 88 11.65 -23.42 6.51
#